data_AF-A0A7S4RB78-F1
#
_entry.id   AF-A0A7S4RB78-F1
#
_cell.length_a   1.000
_cell.length_b   1.000
_cell.length_c   1.000
_cell.angle_alpha   90.00
_cell.angle_beta   90.00
_cell.angle_gamma   90.00
#
_symmetry.space_group_name_H-M   'P 1'
#
loop_
_entity.id
_entity.type
_entity.pdbx_description
1 polymer ?
#
loop_
_entity_poly.entity_id
_entity_poly.type
_entity_poly.pdbx_seq_one_letter_code
_entity_poly.pdbx_strand_id
1 'polypeptide(L)'
;TKTHQTDSVAILGGLARILPLRSPPLPPRPSLAGLLLPGTCSAVRAAAAAPPGLRLALLPSGARLEPVAQELAARISSRTGLLEAGLSYRRALNHRKLQPALPLRVLPRTAGILAETMGAFGLVASPWPETRLALIARRYCGSECKLQFHRDSFTLFEEPVFGLVLRRGVAAPRLALRPAAPSRHAAAFALQERPGLAIWLEGPARYEWSHGVFHDSSQRAGTANKRGQDEATPESERLSLTWRWVRASALAWASASGPQAELWVARFMALAQERGLSRAQALAFLGARRLKDDRPLELTAGKVREVVLVPWLRAVHTEAALLAADPAKGPEHCAETALSLLRLWEEAGVESVR
;
A
#
# COMPACT_ATOMS: atom_id res chain seq x y z
N THR A 1 -56.29 -24.85 -38.04
CA THR A 1 -56.81 -24.42 -36.73
C THR A 1 -56.15 -25.23 -35.64
N LYS A 2 -55.08 -24.69 -35.05
CA LYS A 2 -54.34 -25.30 -33.93
C LYS A 2 -54.56 -24.44 -32.71
N THR A 3 -55.20 -25.00 -31.70
CA THR A 3 -55.47 -24.41 -30.39
C THR A 3 -54.18 -24.43 -29.55
N HIS A 4 -53.70 -23.26 -29.15
CA HIS A 4 -52.64 -23.12 -28.16
C HIS A 4 -53.26 -23.06 -26.76
N GLN A 5 -52.89 -24.03 -25.93
CA GLN A 5 -53.22 -24.11 -24.52
C GLN A 5 -52.12 -23.37 -23.74
N THR A 6 -52.52 -22.33 -23.00
CA THR A 6 -51.65 -21.54 -22.11
C THR A 6 -51.76 -22.09 -20.69
N ASP A 7 -50.71 -22.74 -20.21
CA ASP A 7 -50.59 -23.12 -18.80
C ASP A 7 -50.07 -21.93 -17.99
N SER A 8 -50.92 -21.45 -17.08
CA SER A 8 -50.58 -20.46 -16.07
C SER A 8 -50.00 -21.16 -14.85
N VAL A 9 -48.71 -20.94 -14.56
CA VAL A 9 -48.07 -21.41 -13.34
C VAL A 9 -48.22 -20.34 -12.26
N ALA A 10 -48.92 -20.70 -11.18
CA ALA A 10 -49.07 -19.90 -9.98
C ALA A 10 -47.72 -19.80 -9.24
N ILE A 11 -47.25 -18.57 -9.01
CA ILE A 11 -46.10 -18.27 -8.15
C ILE A 11 -46.61 -18.12 -6.71
N LEU A 12 -46.44 -19.18 -5.91
CA LEU A 12 -46.62 -19.12 -4.46
C LEU A 12 -45.36 -18.52 -3.81
N GLY A 13 -45.56 -17.40 -3.09
CA GLY A 13 -44.52 -16.71 -2.34
C GLY A 13 -44.03 -17.53 -1.14
N GLY A 14 -42.77 -17.93 -1.18
CA GLY A 14 -42.03 -18.48 -0.04
C GLY A 14 -41.05 -17.45 0.51
N LEU A 15 -41.35 -16.87 1.67
CA LEU A 15 -40.37 -16.12 2.46
C LEU A 15 -39.31 -17.09 3.00
N ALA A 16 -38.15 -17.11 2.35
CA ALA A 16 -36.98 -17.82 2.85
C ALA A 16 -36.45 -17.12 4.11
N ARG A 17 -36.63 -17.73 5.28
CA ARG A 17 -35.92 -17.36 6.51
C ARG A 17 -34.42 -17.63 6.31
N ILE A 18 -33.64 -16.56 6.19
CA ILE A 18 -32.17 -16.61 6.24
C ILE A 18 -31.78 -17.01 7.66
N LEU A 19 -31.39 -18.27 7.85
CA LEU A 19 -30.76 -18.73 9.09
C LEU A 19 -29.32 -18.18 9.15
N PRO A 20 -28.84 -17.72 10.32
CA PRO A 20 -27.47 -17.25 10.46
C PRO A 20 -26.49 -18.40 10.18
N LEU A 21 -25.61 -18.19 9.20
CA LEU A 21 -24.46 -19.04 8.92
C LEU A 21 -23.58 -19.14 10.17
N ARG A 22 -23.72 -20.22 10.94
CA ARG A 22 -22.74 -20.57 11.98
C ARG A 22 -21.42 -20.87 11.28
N SER A 23 -20.42 -20.03 11.52
CA SER A 23 -19.07 -20.28 11.05
C SER A 23 -18.56 -21.60 11.62
N PRO A 24 -17.87 -22.44 10.82
CA PRO A 24 -17.24 -23.65 11.34
C PRO A 24 -16.21 -23.29 12.43
N PRO A 25 -16.02 -24.14 13.45
CA PRO A 25 -15.01 -23.90 14.48
C PRO A 25 -13.63 -23.79 13.82
N LEU A 26 -12.92 -22.70 14.14
CA LEU A 26 -11.55 -22.48 13.68
C LEU A 26 -10.65 -23.62 14.20
N PRO A 27 -9.69 -24.11 13.39
CA PRO A 27 -8.69 -25.06 13.88
C PRO A 27 -7.91 -24.46 15.06
N PRO A 28 -7.44 -25.29 16.01
CA PRO A 28 -6.65 -24.82 17.14
C PRO A 28 -5.43 -24.05 16.62
N ARG A 29 -5.29 -22.80 17.09
CA ARG A 29 -4.17 -21.92 16.73
C ARG A 29 -2.88 -22.53 17.30
N PRO A 30 -1.77 -22.57 16.53
CA PRO A 30 -0.48 -22.81 17.14
C PRO A 30 -0.22 -21.68 18.15
N SER A 31 -0.03 -22.06 19.42
CA SER A 31 0.39 -21.14 20.47
C SER A 31 1.76 -20.59 20.11
N LEU A 32 1.83 -19.32 19.67
CA LEU A 32 3.09 -18.58 19.49
C LEU A 32 3.65 -18.08 20.83
N ALA A 33 3.21 -18.61 21.97
CA ALA A 33 3.70 -18.27 23.31
C ALA A 33 5.08 -18.89 23.61
N GLY A 34 5.96 -18.98 22.62
CA GLY A 34 7.38 -19.23 22.84
C GLY A 34 8.05 -17.92 23.24
N LEU A 35 8.63 -17.88 24.44
CA LEU A 35 9.37 -16.76 25.02
C LEU A 35 10.23 -16.02 23.97
N LEU A 36 9.75 -14.85 23.53
CA LEU A 36 10.61 -13.84 22.92
C LEU A 36 11.41 -13.21 24.07
N LEU A 37 12.60 -13.76 24.34
CA LEU A 37 13.59 -13.03 25.12
C LEU A 37 13.84 -11.69 24.40
N PRO A 38 13.74 -10.54 25.10
CA PRO A 38 13.95 -9.24 24.48
C PRO A 38 15.39 -9.14 24.01
N GLY A 39 15.62 -9.43 22.73
CA GLY A 39 16.83 -9.00 22.06
C GLY A 39 16.87 -7.48 22.15
N THR A 40 17.95 -6.92 22.67
CA THR A 40 18.10 -5.46 22.83
C THR A 40 18.15 -4.81 21.46
N CYS A 41 16.98 -4.39 20.96
CA CYS A 41 16.89 -3.52 19.79
C CYS A 41 17.43 -2.15 20.17
N SER A 42 18.35 -1.63 19.36
CA SER A 42 18.87 -0.28 19.57
C SER A 42 18.13 0.68 18.66
N ALA A 43 17.50 1.70 19.25
CA ALA A 43 16.98 2.83 18.50
C ALA A 43 18.15 3.51 17.76
N VAL A 44 18.04 3.64 16.44
CA VAL A 44 19.04 4.37 15.67
C VAL A 44 18.59 5.82 15.64
N ARG A 45 19.36 6.72 16.25
CA ARG A 45 19.10 8.15 16.12
C ARG A 45 19.15 8.51 14.65
N ALA A 46 18.03 8.97 14.12
CA ALA A 46 17.99 9.55 12.79
C ALA A 46 18.87 10.82 12.79
N ALA A 47 19.54 11.08 11.66
CA ALA A 47 20.32 12.32 11.51
C ALA A 47 19.40 13.54 11.69
N ALA A 48 19.94 14.70 12.09
CA ALA A 48 19.16 15.93 12.26
C ALA A 48 18.38 16.35 10.99
N ALA A 49 18.82 15.91 9.81
CA ALA A 49 18.17 16.14 8.53
C ALA A 49 17.16 15.05 8.12
N ALA A 50 16.81 14.13 9.01
CA ALA A 50 15.85 13.07 8.70
C ALA A 50 14.43 13.62 8.52
N PRO A 51 13.65 13.10 7.55
CA PRO A 51 12.25 13.45 7.39
C PRO A 51 11.45 13.28 8.70
N PRO A 52 10.61 14.25 9.09
CA PRO A 52 9.72 14.09 10.24
C PRO A 52 8.81 12.86 10.07
N GLY A 53 8.73 12.01 11.10
CA GLY A 53 7.99 10.74 11.04
C GLY A 53 8.76 9.55 10.46
N LEU A 54 10.05 9.72 10.09
CA LEU A 54 10.96 8.60 9.85
C LEU A 54 11.52 8.10 11.18
N ARG A 55 11.29 6.82 11.49
CA ARG A 55 11.93 6.13 12.62
C ARG A 55 12.77 4.96 12.11
N LEU A 56 13.92 4.74 12.75
CA LEU A 56 14.86 3.68 12.39
C LEU A 56 15.19 2.83 13.61
N ALA A 57 15.22 1.52 13.42
CA ALA A 57 15.68 0.57 14.43
C ALA A 57 16.67 -0.40 13.79
N LEU A 58 17.64 -0.89 14.55
CA LEU A 58 18.52 -1.96 14.10
C LEU A 58 18.16 -3.24 14.83
N LEU A 59 17.76 -4.25 14.06
CA LEU A 59 17.60 -5.60 14.57
C LEU A 59 18.98 -6.27 14.75
N PRO A 60 19.15 -7.12 15.77
CA PRO A 60 20.39 -7.88 15.97
C PRO A 60 20.78 -8.65 14.70
N SER A 61 21.82 -8.19 14.01
CA SER A 61 22.22 -8.65 12.69
C SER A 61 23.08 -9.91 12.80
N GLY A 62 22.67 -11.01 12.18
CA GLY A 62 23.55 -12.16 11.97
C GLY A 62 22.81 -13.44 11.65
N ALA A 63 22.38 -14.17 12.68
CA ALA A 63 21.84 -15.52 12.48
C ALA A 63 20.39 -15.59 12.00
N ARG A 64 19.57 -14.54 12.22
CA ARG A 64 18.11 -14.60 11.99
C ARG A 64 17.67 -14.09 10.63
N LEU A 65 18.41 -13.16 10.03
CA LEU A 65 18.00 -12.52 8.77
C LEU A 65 18.26 -13.42 7.55
N GLU A 66 19.35 -14.17 7.56
CA GLU A 66 19.72 -15.04 6.44
C GLU A 66 18.69 -16.17 6.20
N PRO A 67 18.18 -16.87 7.24
CA PRO A 67 17.06 -17.80 7.08
C PRO A 67 15.80 -17.19 6.45
N VAL A 68 15.51 -15.91 6.72
CA VAL A 68 14.40 -15.17 6.09
C VAL A 68 14.73 -14.86 4.64
N ALA A 69 15.94 -14.38 4.36
CA ALA A 69 16.40 -14.10 3.01
C ALA A 69 16.31 -15.33 2.10
N GLN A 70 16.71 -16.51 2.61
CA GLN A 70 16.59 -17.79 1.90
C GLN A 70 15.14 -18.21 1.65
N GLU A 71 14.27 -18.07 2.66
CA GLU A 71 12.84 -18.38 2.54
C GLU A 71 12.17 -17.57 1.41
N LEU A 72 12.53 -16.28 1.32
CA LEU A 72 12.03 -15.36 0.30
C LEU A 72 12.68 -15.59 -1.06
N ALA A 73 14.00 -15.77 -1.13
CA ALA A 73 14.74 -15.98 -2.38
C ALA A 73 14.22 -17.19 -3.15
N ALA A 74 13.84 -18.27 -2.45
CA ALA A 74 13.23 -19.46 -3.06
C ALA A 74 11.86 -19.21 -3.73
N ARG A 75 11.21 -18.08 -3.45
CA ARG A 75 9.84 -17.76 -3.90
C ARG A 75 9.75 -16.48 -4.73
N ILE A 76 10.77 -15.62 -4.68
CA ILE A 76 10.83 -14.41 -5.48
C ILE A 76 10.89 -14.77 -6.96
N SER A 77 10.02 -14.14 -7.75
CA SER A 77 10.01 -14.32 -9.19
C SER A 77 11.35 -13.84 -9.79
N SER A 78 12.09 -14.74 -10.44
CA SER A 78 13.33 -14.40 -11.15
C SER A 78 13.12 -13.32 -12.23
N ARG A 79 11.95 -13.31 -12.87
CA ARG A 79 11.59 -12.33 -13.91
C ARG A 79 11.38 -10.92 -13.37
N THR A 80 10.77 -10.79 -12.19
CA THR A 80 10.34 -9.47 -11.67
C THR A 80 11.14 -8.99 -10.47
N GLY A 81 11.86 -9.90 -9.79
CA GLY A 81 12.49 -9.62 -8.50
C GLY A 81 11.49 -9.40 -7.36
N LEU A 82 10.22 -9.81 -7.53
CA LEU A 82 9.14 -9.52 -6.58
C LEU A 82 8.49 -10.80 -6.02
N LEU A 83 8.11 -10.71 -4.76
CA LEU A 83 7.15 -11.60 -4.09
C LEU A 83 6.13 -10.73 -3.36
N GLU A 84 4.84 -11.09 -3.45
CA GLU A 84 3.76 -10.47 -2.68
C GLU A 84 3.15 -11.51 -1.74
N ALA A 85 2.86 -11.12 -0.49
CA ALA A 85 2.15 -11.94 0.48
C ALA A 85 1.02 -11.15 1.17
N GLY A 86 -0.01 -11.85 1.65
CA GLY A 86 -1.25 -11.23 2.15
C GLY A 86 -2.14 -10.78 0.98
N LEU A 87 -2.34 -9.48 0.81
CA LEU A 87 -3.08 -8.88 -0.31
C LEU A 87 -2.12 -8.41 -1.42
N SER A 88 -2.44 -8.73 -2.67
CA SER A 88 -1.62 -8.34 -3.83
C SER A 88 -1.80 -6.85 -4.16
N TYR A 89 -0.74 -6.07 -3.97
CA TYR A 89 -0.68 -4.66 -4.34
C TYR A 89 -0.78 -4.47 -5.86
N ARG A 90 -0.08 -5.30 -6.63
CA ARG A 90 -0.10 -5.23 -8.10
C ARG A 90 -1.51 -5.47 -8.65
N ARG A 91 -2.26 -6.43 -8.10
CA ARG A 91 -3.64 -6.68 -8.52
C ARG A 91 -4.57 -5.56 -8.08
N ALA A 92 -4.36 -5.00 -6.88
CA ALA A 92 -5.10 -3.84 -6.42
C ALA A 92 -4.96 -2.65 -7.38
N LEU A 93 -3.73 -2.29 -7.77
CA LEU A 93 -3.50 -1.15 -8.65
C LEU A 93 -3.83 -1.40 -10.12
N ASN A 94 -3.48 -2.56 -10.68
CA ASN A 94 -3.61 -2.81 -12.11
C ASN A 94 -5.01 -3.32 -12.49
N HIS A 95 -5.69 -4.00 -11.57
CA HIS A 95 -6.98 -4.63 -11.85
C HIS A 95 -8.10 -4.13 -10.95
N ARG A 96 -7.83 -3.20 -10.03
CA ARG A 96 -8.82 -2.65 -9.08
C ARG A 96 -9.48 -3.74 -8.24
N LYS A 97 -8.69 -4.75 -7.86
CA LYS A 97 -9.16 -5.92 -7.12
C LYS A 97 -8.22 -6.22 -5.95
N LEU A 98 -8.77 -6.24 -4.74
CA LEU A 98 -8.08 -6.76 -3.56
C LEU A 98 -8.16 -8.27 -3.59
N GLN A 99 -7.10 -8.91 -4.09
CA GLN A 99 -7.01 -10.36 -4.17
C GLN A 99 -5.90 -10.88 -3.26
N PRO A 100 -6.09 -12.04 -2.63
CA PRO A 100 -5.03 -12.72 -1.91
C PRO A 100 -3.82 -12.99 -2.82
N ALA A 101 -2.63 -12.82 -2.24
CA ALA A 101 -1.34 -13.25 -2.77
C ALA A 101 -0.89 -14.52 -2.01
N LEU A 102 0.42 -14.72 -1.84
CA LEU A 102 0.91 -15.83 -1.03
C LEU A 102 0.46 -15.64 0.44
N PRO A 103 -0.14 -16.65 1.10
CA PRO A 103 -0.57 -16.48 2.49
C PRO A 103 0.65 -16.42 3.42
N LEU A 104 0.65 -15.51 4.40
CA LEU A 104 1.82 -15.31 5.27
C LEU A 104 2.22 -16.57 6.04
N ARG A 105 1.26 -17.45 6.37
CA ARG A 105 1.51 -18.74 7.04
C ARG A 105 2.49 -19.68 6.33
N VAL A 106 2.72 -19.51 5.02
CA VAL A 106 3.73 -20.30 4.29
C VAL A 106 5.12 -19.63 4.27
N LEU A 107 5.26 -18.50 4.97
CA LEU A 107 6.49 -17.75 5.20
C LEU A 107 6.73 -17.57 6.73
N PRO A 108 6.82 -18.66 7.51
CA PRO A 108 6.90 -18.58 8.97
C PRO A 108 8.09 -17.75 9.48
N ARG A 109 9.25 -17.80 8.80
CA ARG A 109 10.42 -17.01 9.22
C ARG A 109 10.18 -15.53 8.97
N THR A 110 9.57 -15.20 7.82
CA THR A 110 9.13 -13.84 7.50
C THR A 110 8.14 -13.33 8.53
N ALA A 111 7.12 -14.11 8.90
CA ALA A 111 6.15 -13.72 9.92
C ALA A 111 6.82 -13.40 11.26
N GLY A 112 7.77 -14.24 11.69
CA GLY A 112 8.56 -14.01 12.90
C GLY A 112 9.36 -12.70 12.86
N ILE A 113 10.05 -12.41 11.74
CA ILE A 113 10.84 -11.18 11.65
C ILE A 113 9.96 -9.92 11.57
N LEU A 114 8.74 -10.00 11.02
CA LEU A 114 7.81 -8.85 11.09
C LEU A 114 7.47 -8.54 12.55
N ALA A 115 7.25 -9.56 13.38
CA ALA A 115 6.91 -9.39 14.79
C ALA A 115 8.05 -8.81 15.59
N GLU A 116 9.26 -9.32 15.36
CA GLU A 116 10.48 -8.76 15.94
C GLU A 116 10.68 -7.31 15.52
N THR A 117 10.48 -7.00 14.23
CA THR A 117 10.62 -5.63 13.71
C THR A 117 9.66 -4.67 14.38
N MET A 118 8.39 -5.05 14.53
CA MET A 118 7.40 -4.17 15.14
C MET A 118 7.59 -4.04 16.65
N GLY A 119 8.01 -5.12 17.32
CA GLY A 119 8.46 -5.06 18.71
C GLY A 119 9.62 -4.08 18.90
N ALA A 120 10.57 -4.01 17.96
CA ALA A 120 11.67 -3.05 17.99
C ALA A 120 11.23 -1.57 17.95
N PHE A 121 10.01 -1.30 17.47
CA PHE A 121 9.42 0.03 17.47
C PHE A 121 8.47 0.28 18.66
N GLY A 122 8.38 -0.67 19.59
CA GLY A 122 7.51 -0.60 20.77
C GLY A 122 6.06 -0.99 20.49
N LEU A 123 5.77 -1.60 19.33
CA LEU A 123 4.43 -2.11 19.06
C LEU A 123 4.23 -3.45 19.73
N VAL A 124 3.10 -3.58 20.43
CA VAL A 124 2.69 -4.86 21.01
C VAL A 124 2.37 -5.84 19.88
N ALA A 125 2.78 -7.09 20.04
CA ALA A 125 2.33 -8.22 19.25
C ALA A 125 0.84 -8.52 19.54
N SER A 126 -0.05 -7.56 19.26
CA SER A 126 -1.48 -7.83 19.13
C SER A 126 -1.69 -8.70 17.88
N PRO A 127 -2.73 -9.55 17.77
CA PRO A 127 -3.02 -10.17 16.49
C PRO A 127 -3.30 -9.08 15.45
N TRP A 128 -2.30 -8.74 14.63
CA TRP A 128 -2.52 -7.77 13.57
C TRP A 128 -3.47 -8.38 12.55
N PRO A 129 -4.29 -7.57 11.88
CA PRO A 129 -5.26 -8.10 10.93
C PRO A 129 -4.54 -8.56 9.66
N GLU A 130 -4.07 -9.82 9.66
CA GLU A 130 -3.41 -10.48 8.53
C GLU A 130 -4.26 -10.40 7.25
N THR A 131 -5.59 -10.36 7.40
CA THR A 131 -6.56 -10.19 6.32
C THR A 131 -6.39 -8.88 5.54
N ARG A 132 -5.73 -7.88 6.13
CA ARG A 132 -5.45 -6.58 5.50
C ARG A 132 -3.98 -6.38 5.17
N LEU A 133 -3.10 -7.30 5.56
CA LEU A 133 -1.66 -7.17 5.35
C LEU A 133 -1.35 -7.20 3.86
N ALA A 134 -0.54 -6.26 3.39
CA ALA A 134 0.09 -6.29 2.08
C ALA A 134 1.61 -6.25 2.26
N LEU A 135 2.26 -7.39 2.07
CA LEU A 135 3.72 -7.53 2.15
C LEU A 135 4.31 -7.66 0.76
N ILE A 136 5.45 -7.01 0.54
CA ILE A 136 6.25 -7.12 -0.68
C ILE A 136 7.70 -7.42 -0.29
N ALA A 137 8.26 -8.50 -0.82
CA ALA A 137 9.70 -8.70 -0.86
C ALA A 137 10.22 -8.27 -2.23
N ARG A 138 11.30 -7.47 -2.24
CA ARG A 138 11.93 -6.98 -3.46
C ARG A 138 13.41 -7.32 -3.47
N ARG A 139 13.82 -8.01 -4.52
CA ARG A 139 15.21 -8.30 -4.88
C ARG A 139 15.65 -7.31 -5.96
N TYR A 140 16.67 -6.53 -5.65
CA TYR A 140 17.32 -5.60 -6.57
C TYR A 140 18.66 -6.19 -6.97
N CYS A 141 18.88 -6.34 -8.26
CA CYS A 141 20.13 -6.82 -8.83
C CYS A 141 20.56 -5.93 -9.99
N GLY A 142 21.87 -5.70 -10.12
CA GLY A 142 22.45 -4.96 -11.23
C GLY A 142 22.03 -3.48 -11.30
N SER A 143 22.31 -2.87 -12.45
CA SER A 143 22.13 -1.42 -12.69
C SER A 143 20.70 -1.03 -13.09
N GLU A 144 19.89 -1.97 -13.60
CA GLU A 144 18.55 -1.71 -14.13
C GLU A 144 17.43 -1.78 -13.07
N CYS A 145 17.64 -2.50 -11.97
CA CYS A 145 16.61 -2.66 -10.94
C CYS A 145 16.55 -1.42 -10.04
N LYS A 146 15.78 -0.41 -10.45
CA LYS A 146 15.54 0.82 -9.69
C LYS A 146 14.08 0.90 -9.26
N LEU A 147 13.84 1.28 -8.01
CA LEU A 147 12.50 1.69 -7.58
C LEU A 147 12.41 3.20 -7.78
N GLN A 148 11.66 3.63 -8.79
CA GLN A 148 11.41 5.05 -9.03
C GLN A 148 10.84 5.73 -7.79
N PHE A 149 11.11 7.04 -7.64
CA PHE A 149 10.57 7.82 -6.54
C PHE A 149 9.06 7.85 -6.65
N HIS A 150 8.40 7.37 -5.60
CA HIS A 150 6.95 7.38 -5.51
C HIS A 150 6.53 7.48 -4.04
N ARG A 151 5.25 7.81 -3.85
CA ARG A 151 4.58 7.63 -2.56
C ARG A 151 3.63 6.46 -2.68
N ASP A 152 3.54 5.72 -1.58
CA ASP A 152 2.52 4.71 -1.44
C ASP A 152 1.14 5.34 -1.53
N SER A 153 0.18 4.60 -2.09
CA SER A 153 -1.19 5.10 -2.19
C SER A 153 -1.76 5.31 -0.78
N PHE A 154 -1.95 6.58 -0.41
CA PHE A 154 -2.49 6.95 0.89
C PHE A 154 -3.97 6.58 1.03
N THR A 155 -4.68 6.43 -0.10
CA THR A 155 -6.09 5.98 -0.16
C THR A 155 -6.23 4.46 -0.08
N LEU A 156 -5.19 3.70 -0.42
CA LEU A 156 -5.19 2.24 -0.31
C LEU A 156 -4.63 1.75 1.02
N PHE A 157 -3.56 2.37 1.52
CA PHE A 157 -2.82 1.89 2.68
C PHE A 157 -2.99 2.81 3.89
N GLU A 158 -2.94 2.21 5.08
CA GLU A 158 -2.84 2.90 6.37
C GLU A 158 -1.37 3.25 6.67
N GLU A 159 -1.17 4.10 7.67
CA GLU A 159 0.12 4.25 8.33
C GLU A 159 0.16 3.39 9.61
N PRO A 160 1.35 3.01 10.09
CA PRO A 160 2.66 3.23 9.48
C PRO A 160 2.96 2.29 8.29
N VAL A 161 3.94 2.67 7.47
CA VAL A 161 4.57 1.79 6.47
C VAL A 161 5.92 1.32 7.00
N PHE A 162 6.15 0.01 6.95
CA PHE A 162 7.38 -0.60 7.43
C PHE A 162 8.28 -1.06 6.30
N GLY A 163 9.59 -0.99 6.55
CA GLY A 163 10.62 -1.58 5.71
C GLY A 163 11.63 -2.35 6.54
N LEU A 164 12.24 -3.38 5.96
CA LEU A 164 13.37 -4.09 6.56
C LEU A 164 14.38 -4.46 5.47
N VAL A 165 15.64 -4.08 5.67
CA VAL A 165 16.75 -4.51 4.81
C VAL A 165 17.24 -5.87 5.29
N LEU A 166 17.08 -6.91 4.47
CA LEU A 166 17.51 -8.27 4.80
C LEU A 166 18.94 -8.54 4.35
N ARG A 167 19.28 -8.08 3.14
CA ARG A 167 20.61 -8.21 2.54
C ARG A 167 20.92 -6.94 1.75
N ARG A 168 22.16 -6.50 1.81
CA ARG A 168 22.66 -5.39 1.00
C ARG A 168 24.16 -5.57 0.75
N GLY A 169 24.54 -5.79 -0.49
CA GLY A 169 25.95 -5.73 -0.91
C GLY A 169 26.49 -4.30 -0.94
N VAL A 170 27.81 -4.17 -0.97
CA VAL A 170 28.50 -2.86 -0.89
C VAL A 170 28.10 -1.93 -2.05
N ALA A 171 28.00 -2.48 -3.26
CA ALA A 171 27.62 -1.78 -4.48
C ALA A 171 26.11 -1.82 -4.75
N ALA A 172 25.31 -2.32 -3.80
CA ALA A 172 23.88 -2.44 -3.97
C ALA A 172 23.20 -1.06 -3.84
N PRO A 173 22.08 -0.83 -4.58
CA PRO A 173 21.37 0.43 -4.51
C PRO A 173 20.80 0.64 -3.11
N ARG A 174 20.48 1.89 -2.75
CA ARG A 174 19.99 2.24 -1.41
C ARG A 174 18.66 2.97 -1.44
N LEU A 175 17.87 2.81 -0.39
CA LEU A 175 16.68 3.62 -0.18
C LEU A 175 17.08 5.08 0.05
N ALA A 176 16.37 5.95 -0.63
CA ALA A 176 16.43 7.38 -0.40
C ALA A 176 15.01 7.96 -0.34
N LEU A 177 14.87 9.05 0.39
CA LEU A 177 13.65 9.85 0.43
C LEU A 177 13.90 11.22 -0.21
N ARG A 178 12.87 11.76 -0.86
CA ARG A 178 12.87 13.11 -1.45
C ARG A 178 11.54 13.80 -1.13
N PRO A 179 11.51 15.10 -0.86
CA PRO A 179 10.24 15.83 -0.77
C PRO A 179 9.42 15.67 -2.06
N ALA A 180 8.10 15.51 -1.93
CA ALA A 180 7.19 15.28 -3.05
C ALA A 180 6.97 16.52 -3.94
N ALA A 181 7.16 17.71 -3.38
CA ALA A 181 7.22 18.98 -4.11
C ALA A 181 8.69 19.42 -4.25
N PRO A 182 9.49 18.76 -5.11
CA PRO A 182 10.86 19.17 -5.30
C PRO A 182 10.87 20.57 -5.93
N SER A 183 11.51 21.53 -5.27
CA SER A 183 12.41 22.38 -6.06
C SER A 183 13.31 21.40 -6.81
N ARG A 184 13.54 21.58 -8.12
CA ARG A 184 14.26 20.61 -8.98
C ARG A 184 15.66 20.19 -8.46
N HIS A 185 16.10 20.75 -7.34
CA HIS A 185 17.39 20.57 -6.68
C HIS A 185 17.31 20.04 -5.23
N ALA A 186 16.13 19.68 -4.72
CA ALA A 186 16.04 19.14 -3.35
C ALA A 186 16.89 17.86 -3.21
N ALA A 187 17.89 17.92 -2.32
CA ALA A 187 18.78 16.80 -2.06
C ALA A 187 17.99 15.62 -1.48
N ALA A 188 18.30 14.42 -1.95
CA ALA A 188 17.68 13.20 -1.43
C ALA A 188 18.30 12.85 -0.06
N PHE A 189 17.47 12.51 0.92
CA PHE A 189 17.92 11.90 2.16
C PHE A 189 18.21 10.42 1.92
N ALA A 190 19.47 10.06 1.76
CA ALA A 190 19.90 8.68 1.55
C ALA A 190 20.09 7.95 2.89
N LEU A 191 19.50 6.77 3.03
CA LEU A 191 19.68 5.95 4.23
C LEU A 191 21.03 5.23 4.19
N GLN A 192 21.70 5.20 5.34
CA GLN A 192 22.86 4.34 5.57
C GLN A 192 22.38 2.91 5.84
N GLU A 193 21.95 2.24 4.79
CA GLU A 193 21.38 0.90 4.86
C GLU A 193 22.42 -0.17 5.19
N ARG A 194 22.05 -1.05 6.13
CA ARG A 194 22.75 -2.30 6.47
C ARG A 194 21.72 -3.39 6.75
N PRO A 195 22.07 -4.69 6.61
CA PRO A 195 21.20 -5.79 7.02
C PRO A 195 20.70 -5.59 8.46
N GLY A 196 19.39 -5.79 8.66
CA GLY A 196 18.70 -5.58 9.94
C GLY A 196 18.20 -4.17 10.17
N LEU A 197 18.50 -3.21 9.27
CA LEU A 197 17.92 -1.87 9.37
C LEU A 197 16.41 -1.95 9.09
N ALA A 198 15.63 -1.70 10.13
CA ALA A 198 14.20 -1.55 10.10
C ALA A 198 13.82 -0.06 9.95
N ILE A 199 12.81 0.19 9.15
CA ILE A 199 12.33 1.51 8.76
C ILE A 199 10.85 1.61 9.09
N TRP A 200 10.46 2.74 9.64
CA TRP A 200 9.07 3.11 9.92
C TRP A 200 8.80 4.49 9.32
N LEU A 201 7.75 4.58 8.53
CA LEU A 201 7.28 5.83 7.92
C LEU A 201 5.85 6.13 8.40
N GLU A 202 5.69 7.25 9.07
CA GLU A 202 4.40 7.84 9.47
C GLU A 202 4.39 9.34 9.21
N GLY A 203 3.21 9.96 9.21
CA GLY A 203 3.08 11.41 9.09
C GLY A 203 3.82 11.96 7.86
N PRO A 204 4.58 13.07 7.98
CA PRO A 204 5.24 13.71 6.83
C PRO A 204 6.13 12.76 6.02
N ALA A 205 6.93 11.90 6.67
CA ALA A 205 7.80 10.93 5.97
C ALA A 205 7.02 9.95 5.08
N ARG A 206 5.74 9.70 5.39
CA ARG A 206 4.86 8.88 4.57
C ARG A 206 4.16 9.68 3.48
N TYR A 207 3.59 10.84 3.83
CA TYR A 207 2.66 11.57 2.97
C TYR A 207 3.34 12.64 2.11
N GLU A 208 4.40 13.27 2.59
CA GLU A 208 5.06 14.40 1.93
C GLU A 208 6.39 14.00 1.29
N TRP A 209 6.92 12.82 1.61
CA TRP A 209 8.18 12.32 1.08
C TRP A 209 7.96 11.15 0.13
N SER A 210 8.49 11.27 -1.08
CA SER A 210 8.62 10.14 -2.01
C SER A 210 9.83 9.31 -1.65
N HIS A 211 9.72 7.99 -1.79
CA HIS A 211 10.81 7.06 -1.55
C HIS A 211 11.15 6.29 -2.83
N GLY A 212 12.40 5.86 -2.95
CA GLY A 212 12.82 4.97 -4.01
C GLY A 212 14.22 4.42 -3.78
N VAL A 213 14.64 3.50 -4.64
CA VAL A 213 15.88 2.72 -4.49
C VAL A 213 16.74 2.95 -5.71
N PHE A 214 17.92 3.53 -5.51
CA PHE A 214 18.82 3.96 -6.58
C PHE A 214 20.27 3.67 -6.23
N HIS A 215 21.06 3.53 -7.30
CA HIS A 215 22.51 3.63 -7.22
C HIS A 215 22.90 5.10 -7.05
N ASP A 216 23.98 5.36 -6.31
CA ASP A 216 24.60 6.68 -6.29
C ASP A 216 25.17 6.99 -7.67
N SER A 217 24.37 7.62 -8.51
CA SER A 217 24.78 8.04 -9.84
C SER A 217 25.87 9.13 -9.83
N SER A 218 26.19 9.71 -8.68
CA SER A 218 27.35 10.59 -8.50
C SER A 218 28.71 9.86 -8.62
N GLN A 219 28.75 8.52 -8.64
CA GLN A 219 29.99 7.78 -8.92
C GLN A 219 30.13 7.25 -10.35
N ARG A 220 29.10 7.37 -11.21
CA ARG A 220 29.13 6.83 -12.58
C ARG A 220 28.60 7.80 -13.63
N ALA A 221 28.96 9.08 -13.52
CA ALA A 221 28.64 10.10 -14.53
C ALA A 221 29.41 9.92 -15.87
N GLY A 222 30.03 8.76 -16.15
CA GLY A 222 30.94 8.60 -17.29
C GLY A 222 30.79 7.34 -18.15
N THR A 223 29.89 6.40 -17.86
CA THR A 223 29.77 5.16 -18.67
C THR A 223 28.36 4.98 -19.21
N ALA A 224 28.07 5.75 -20.26
CA ALA A 224 26.87 5.60 -21.05
C ALA A 224 26.80 4.20 -21.71
N ASN A 225 25.63 3.59 -21.63
CA ASN A 225 25.08 2.66 -22.63
C ASN A 225 25.72 1.28 -22.87
N LYS A 226 26.49 0.71 -21.94
CA LYS A 226 26.67 -0.76 -21.97
C LYS A 226 25.44 -1.42 -21.35
N ARG A 227 24.48 -1.82 -22.20
CA ARG A 227 23.49 -2.89 -21.93
C ARG A 227 24.21 -4.25 -21.79
N GLY A 228 25.29 -4.29 -21.01
CA GLY A 228 25.84 -5.55 -20.54
C GLY A 228 24.91 -6.01 -19.42
N GLN A 229 24.46 -7.25 -19.49
CA GLN A 229 23.94 -7.95 -18.33
C GLN A 229 25.08 -7.98 -17.30
N ASP A 230 25.18 -6.94 -16.45
CA ASP A 230 26.01 -7.02 -15.27
C ASP A 230 25.44 -8.19 -14.47
N GLU A 231 26.14 -9.32 -14.47
CA GLU A 231 25.73 -10.50 -13.73
C GLU A 231 25.48 -10.08 -12.29
N ALA A 232 24.35 -10.53 -11.74
CA ALA A 232 23.94 -10.20 -10.39
C ALA A 232 24.95 -10.79 -9.39
N THR A 233 25.96 -10.02 -9.02
CA THR A 233 26.91 -10.42 -7.98
C THR A 233 26.26 -10.22 -6.60
N PRO A 234 26.62 -11.04 -5.59
CA PRO A 234 26.18 -10.82 -4.21
C PRO A 234 26.47 -9.40 -3.70
N GLU A 235 27.53 -8.76 -4.20
CA GLU A 235 27.93 -7.40 -3.83
C GLU A 235 27.02 -6.29 -4.39
N SER A 236 26.26 -6.59 -5.45
CA SER A 236 25.31 -5.66 -6.07
C SER A 236 23.85 -5.93 -5.66
N GLU A 237 23.62 -7.00 -4.89
CA GLU A 237 22.29 -7.43 -4.51
C GLU A 237 21.77 -6.68 -3.28
N ARG A 238 20.52 -6.22 -3.36
CA ARG A 238 19.74 -5.78 -2.19
C ARG A 238 18.44 -6.56 -2.12
N LEU A 239 18.14 -7.11 -0.94
CA LEU A 239 16.87 -7.74 -0.62
C LEU A 239 16.21 -6.99 0.53
N SER A 240 14.97 -6.56 0.33
CA SER A 240 14.20 -5.88 1.36
C SER A 240 12.76 -6.36 1.44
N LEU A 241 12.19 -6.25 2.64
CA LEU A 241 10.76 -6.36 2.90
C LEU A 241 10.14 -4.97 3.04
N THR A 242 8.91 -4.84 2.60
CA THR A 242 8.04 -3.70 2.88
C THR A 242 6.66 -4.25 3.21
N TRP A 243 6.04 -3.79 4.29
CA TRP A 243 4.67 -4.16 4.61
C TRP A 243 3.88 -3.00 5.17
N ARG A 244 2.56 -3.12 5.03
CA ARG A 244 1.55 -2.09 5.28
C ARG A 244 0.20 -2.77 5.36
N TRP A 245 -0.78 -2.06 5.91
CA TRP A 245 -2.16 -2.54 5.98
C TRP A 245 -3.01 -1.82 4.96
N VAL A 246 -3.82 -2.58 4.24
CA VAL A 246 -4.89 -2.03 3.41
C VAL A 246 -5.94 -1.42 4.32
N ARG A 247 -6.39 -0.21 3.97
CA ARG A 247 -7.43 0.51 4.70
C ARG A 247 -8.70 -0.31 4.83
N ALA A 248 -9.32 -0.25 5.99
CA ALA A 248 -10.64 -0.86 6.19
C ALA A 248 -11.66 -0.34 5.16
N SER A 249 -11.63 0.96 4.86
CA SER A 249 -12.48 1.60 3.84
C SER A 249 -12.24 1.06 2.43
N ALA A 250 -10.98 0.80 2.05
CA ALA A 250 -10.64 0.20 0.76
C ALA A 250 -11.16 -1.24 0.64
N LEU A 251 -11.08 -2.03 1.71
CA LEU A 251 -11.64 -3.37 1.77
C LEU A 251 -13.17 -3.36 1.70
N ALA A 252 -13.81 -2.52 2.51
CA ALA A 252 -15.26 -2.37 2.51
C ALA A 252 -15.77 -1.92 1.13
N TRP A 253 -15.10 -0.96 0.48
CA TRP A 253 -15.44 -0.55 -0.89
C TRP A 253 -15.31 -1.68 -1.92
N ALA A 254 -14.24 -2.48 -1.83
CA ALA A 254 -14.05 -3.61 -2.73
C ALA A 254 -15.18 -4.66 -2.61
N SER A 255 -15.79 -4.77 -1.42
CA SER A 255 -16.90 -5.68 -1.13
C SER A 255 -18.30 -5.06 -1.24
N ALA A 256 -18.41 -3.73 -1.35
CA ALA A 256 -19.70 -3.03 -1.41
C ALA A 256 -20.54 -3.45 -2.63
N SER A 257 -21.85 -3.60 -2.43
CA SER A 257 -22.82 -3.75 -3.52
C SER A 257 -22.96 -2.46 -4.33
N GLY A 258 -23.64 -2.51 -5.48
CA GLY A 258 -23.95 -1.31 -6.27
C GLY A 258 -24.68 -0.24 -5.45
N PRO A 259 -25.83 -0.56 -4.81
CA PRO A 259 -26.55 0.39 -3.97
C PRO A 259 -25.74 0.93 -2.78
N GLN A 260 -24.93 0.09 -2.12
CA GLN A 260 -24.06 0.55 -1.02
C GLN A 260 -23.01 1.55 -1.52
N ALA A 261 -22.40 1.27 -2.68
CA ALA A 261 -21.42 2.18 -3.28
C ALA A 261 -22.05 3.52 -3.68
N GLU A 262 -23.29 3.52 -4.19
CA GLU A 262 -24.04 4.74 -4.51
C GLU A 262 -24.33 5.57 -3.26
N LEU A 263 -24.83 4.93 -2.19
CA LEU A 263 -25.10 5.60 -0.93
C LEU A 263 -23.82 6.20 -0.31
N TRP A 264 -22.73 5.44 -0.32
CA TRP A 264 -21.43 5.88 0.17
C TRP A 264 -20.97 7.14 -0.59
N VAL A 265 -21.01 7.12 -1.92
CA VAL A 265 -20.59 8.27 -2.73
C VAL A 265 -21.50 9.47 -2.51
N ALA A 266 -22.83 9.27 -2.45
CA ALA A 266 -23.77 10.35 -2.15
C ALA A 266 -23.48 11.00 -0.80
N ARG A 267 -23.23 10.19 0.24
CA ARG A 267 -22.90 10.69 1.57
C ARG A 267 -21.55 11.40 1.62
N PHE A 268 -20.53 10.85 0.95
CA PHE A 268 -19.23 11.51 0.82
C PHE A 268 -19.36 12.89 0.17
N MET A 269 -20.14 13.01 -0.92
CA MET A 269 -20.36 14.29 -1.59
C MET A 269 -21.06 15.31 -0.69
N ALA A 270 -22.06 14.88 0.10
CA ALA A 270 -22.73 15.73 1.07
C ALA A 270 -21.76 16.21 2.18
N LEU A 271 -21.00 15.29 2.79
CA LEU A 271 -20.00 15.62 3.81
C LEU A 271 -18.93 16.59 3.27
N ALA A 272 -18.45 16.39 2.04
CA ALA A 272 -17.48 17.30 1.43
C ALA A 272 -18.05 18.72 1.29
N GLN A 273 -19.31 18.85 0.85
CA GLN A 273 -19.99 20.13 0.73
C GLN A 273 -20.22 20.79 2.10
N GLU A 274 -20.65 20.04 3.11
CA GLU A 274 -20.83 20.52 4.50
C GLU A 274 -19.51 21.06 5.10
N ARG A 275 -18.36 20.51 4.67
CA ARG A 275 -17.02 20.97 5.09
C ARG A 275 -16.44 22.09 4.20
N GLY A 276 -17.24 22.66 3.30
CA GLY A 276 -16.82 23.77 2.44
C GLY A 276 -15.88 23.38 1.30
N LEU A 277 -15.75 22.08 0.98
CA LEU A 277 -14.96 21.63 -0.17
C LEU A 277 -15.78 21.78 -1.46
N SER A 278 -15.11 22.17 -2.54
CA SER A 278 -15.80 22.35 -3.81
C SER A 278 -16.21 21.00 -4.40
N ARG A 279 -17.31 20.99 -5.16
CA ARG A 279 -17.74 19.80 -5.92
C ARG A 279 -16.61 19.27 -6.83
N ALA A 280 -15.81 20.17 -7.41
CA ALA A 280 -14.68 19.82 -8.27
C ALA A 280 -13.58 19.06 -7.50
N GLN A 281 -13.24 19.50 -6.28
CA GLN A 281 -12.27 18.81 -5.42
C GLN A 281 -12.76 17.42 -5.01
N ALA A 282 -14.02 17.31 -4.60
CA ALA A 282 -14.62 16.02 -4.21
C ALA A 282 -14.62 15.04 -5.39
N LEU A 283 -15.04 15.48 -6.58
CA LEU A 283 -14.99 14.66 -7.80
C LEU A 283 -13.55 14.29 -8.16
N ALA A 284 -12.61 15.23 -8.12
CA ALA A 284 -11.19 14.96 -8.40
C ALA A 284 -10.65 13.84 -7.50
N PHE A 285 -10.98 13.88 -6.21
CA PHE A 285 -10.62 12.83 -5.25
C PHE A 285 -11.27 11.48 -5.58
N LEU A 286 -12.53 11.46 -6.08
CA LEU A 286 -13.18 10.23 -6.55
C LEU A 286 -12.48 9.60 -7.78
N GLY A 287 -11.52 10.28 -8.39
CA GLY A 287 -10.87 9.86 -9.64
C GLY A 287 -11.65 10.30 -10.88
N ALA A 288 -12.43 11.37 -10.76
CA ALA A 288 -13.38 11.83 -11.78
C ALA A 288 -12.75 12.30 -13.09
N ARG A 289 -11.48 12.68 -13.11
CA ARG A 289 -10.81 12.91 -14.37
C ARG A 289 -10.28 11.58 -14.87
N ARG A 290 -10.88 11.07 -15.95
CA ARG A 290 -10.11 10.19 -16.85
C ARG A 290 -8.91 11.03 -17.29
N LEU A 291 -7.74 10.76 -16.71
CA LEU A 291 -6.47 11.43 -17.02
C LEU A 291 -6.14 11.45 -18.53
N LYS A 292 -6.84 10.66 -19.35
CA LYS A 292 -6.69 10.63 -20.81
C LYS A 292 -7.68 11.50 -21.59
N ASP A 293 -8.88 11.78 -21.06
CA ASP A 293 -9.98 12.33 -21.87
C ASP A 293 -10.48 13.72 -21.42
N ASP A 294 -10.01 14.22 -20.26
CA ASP A 294 -10.39 15.50 -19.63
C ASP A 294 -11.90 15.77 -19.49
N ARG A 295 -12.74 14.75 -19.73
CA ARG A 295 -14.18 14.83 -19.55
C ARG A 295 -14.55 14.70 -18.08
N PRO A 296 -15.50 15.51 -17.58
CA PRO A 296 -16.02 15.35 -16.24
C PRO A 296 -16.67 13.98 -16.08
N LEU A 297 -16.52 13.42 -14.88
CA LEU A 297 -17.15 12.17 -14.49
C LEU A 297 -18.65 12.37 -14.37
N GLU A 298 -19.41 11.64 -15.18
CA GLU A 298 -20.83 11.48 -14.93
C GLU A 298 -21.04 10.30 -13.99
N LEU A 299 -21.32 10.63 -12.72
CA LEU A 299 -21.81 9.65 -11.74
C LEU A 299 -23.23 9.24 -12.17
N THR A 300 -23.31 8.24 -13.03
CA THR A 300 -24.57 7.62 -13.46
C THR A 300 -24.92 6.48 -12.52
N ALA A 301 -26.19 6.39 -12.14
CA ALA A 301 -26.72 5.27 -11.36
C ALA A 301 -26.39 3.94 -12.04
N GLY A 302 -26.02 2.94 -11.25
CA GLY A 302 -25.58 1.62 -11.71
C GLY A 302 -24.11 1.52 -12.13
N LYS A 303 -23.39 2.64 -12.32
CA LYS A 303 -21.98 2.63 -12.79
C LYS A 303 -20.97 3.16 -11.77
N VAL A 304 -21.42 3.59 -10.59
CA VAL A 304 -20.57 4.22 -9.58
C VAL A 304 -19.31 3.40 -9.26
N ARG A 305 -19.41 2.06 -9.15
CA ARG A 305 -18.27 1.18 -8.85
C ARG A 305 -17.22 1.10 -9.95
N GLU A 306 -17.62 1.24 -11.21
CA GLU A 306 -16.71 1.18 -12.36
C GLU A 306 -15.88 2.46 -12.49
N VAL A 307 -16.48 3.54 -12.00
CA VAL A 307 -16.10 4.91 -12.28
C VAL A 307 -15.29 5.52 -11.11
N VAL A 308 -15.66 5.22 -9.86
CA VAL A 308 -14.95 5.71 -8.66
C VAL A 308 -13.67 4.92 -8.42
N LEU A 309 -12.56 5.65 -8.32
CA LEU A 309 -11.21 5.10 -8.25
C LEU A 309 -10.53 5.27 -6.91
N VAL A 310 -11.13 5.96 -5.93
CA VAL A 310 -10.47 6.37 -4.67
C VAL A 310 -9.53 5.31 -4.11
N PRO A 311 -9.94 4.03 -3.92
CA PRO A 311 -9.07 3.03 -3.29
C PRO A 311 -7.86 2.62 -4.15
N TRP A 312 -7.90 2.94 -5.43
CA TRP A 312 -6.91 2.54 -6.44
C TRP A 312 -6.06 3.71 -6.91
N LEU A 313 -6.36 4.93 -6.48
CA LEU A 313 -5.61 6.10 -6.89
C LEU A 313 -4.19 6.07 -6.32
N ARG A 314 -3.24 6.39 -7.19
CA ARG A 314 -1.88 6.70 -6.75
C ARG A 314 -1.88 8.11 -6.15
N ALA A 315 -1.02 8.35 -5.16
CA ALA A 315 -0.93 9.66 -4.51
C ALA A 315 -0.73 10.80 -5.53
N VAL A 316 0.22 10.63 -6.44
CA VAL A 316 0.52 11.59 -7.52
C VAL A 316 -0.68 11.90 -8.42
N HIS A 317 -1.54 10.92 -8.70
CA HIS A 317 -2.73 11.14 -9.53
C HIS A 317 -3.81 11.93 -8.79
N THR A 318 -3.96 11.66 -7.48
CA THR A 318 -4.94 12.36 -6.64
C THR A 318 -4.55 13.83 -6.49
N GLU A 319 -3.28 14.10 -6.21
CA GLU A 319 -2.78 15.47 -6.08
C GLU A 319 -2.82 16.24 -7.39
N ALA A 320 -2.42 15.62 -8.51
CA ALA A 320 -2.53 16.27 -9.81
C ALA A 320 -4.00 16.63 -10.14
N ALA A 321 -4.95 15.75 -9.81
CA ALA A 321 -6.38 16.02 -10.01
C ALA A 321 -6.89 17.12 -9.08
N LEU A 322 -6.45 17.16 -7.81
CA LEU A 322 -6.81 18.21 -6.85
C LEU A 322 -6.21 19.57 -7.24
N LEU A 323 -4.95 19.60 -7.67
CA LEU A 323 -4.30 20.80 -8.18
C LEU A 323 -5.01 21.34 -9.42
N ALA A 324 -5.46 20.46 -10.33
CA ALA A 324 -6.27 20.85 -11.48
C ALA A 324 -7.68 21.35 -11.10
N ALA A 325 -8.21 20.92 -9.95
CA ALA A 325 -9.51 21.37 -9.44
C ALA A 325 -9.42 22.71 -8.70
N ASP A 326 -8.24 23.06 -8.17
CA ASP A 326 -7.97 24.33 -7.50
C ASP A 326 -6.53 24.81 -7.76
N PRO A 327 -6.24 25.37 -8.95
CA PRO A 327 -4.88 25.77 -9.34
C PRO A 327 -4.30 26.92 -8.50
N ALA A 328 -5.15 27.65 -7.78
CA ALA A 328 -4.72 28.74 -6.90
C ALA A 328 -4.01 28.21 -5.65
N LYS A 329 -4.15 26.91 -5.35
CA LYS A 329 -3.53 26.26 -4.21
C LYS A 329 -2.24 25.56 -4.64
N GLY A 330 -1.18 25.73 -3.86
CA GLY A 330 0.09 25.05 -4.11
C GLY A 330 0.00 23.53 -3.86
N PRO A 331 1.02 22.76 -4.29
CA PRO A 331 1.05 21.29 -4.13
C PRO A 331 0.94 20.81 -2.68
N GLU A 332 1.48 21.57 -1.73
CA GLU A 332 1.42 21.25 -0.29
C GLU A 332 -0.03 21.20 0.21
N HIS A 333 -0.84 22.18 -0.20
CA HIS A 333 -2.27 22.22 0.13
C HIS A 333 -3.06 21.06 -0.49
N CYS A 334 -2.62 20.54 -1.65
CA CYS A 334 -3.26 19.38 -2.27
C CYS A 334 -3.12 18.13 -1.41
N ALA A 335 -1.97 17.91 -0.76
CA ALA A 335 -1.76 16.75 0.11
C ALA A 335 -2.66 16.80 1.36
N GLU A 336 -2.73 17.96 2.03
CA GLU A 336 -3.64 18.17 3.17
C GLU A 336 -5.11 17.97 2.77
N THR A 337 -5.50 18.57 1.64
CA THR A 337 -6.87 18.43 1.10
C THR A 337 -7.19 16.97 0.78
N ALA A 338 -6.25 16.23 0.19
CA ALA A 338 -6.39 14.80 -0.09
C ALA A 338 -6.60 13.97 1.18
N LEU A 339 -5.84 14.25 2.25
CA LEU A 339 -6.00 13.56 3.52
C LEU A 339 -7.33 13.92 4.21
N SER A 340 -7.77 15.17 4.11
CA SER A 340 -9.09 15.59 4.60
C SER A 340 -10.23 14.87 3.86
N LEU A 341 -10.18 14.85 2.52
CA LEU A 341 -11.16 14.13 1.70
C LEU A 341 -11.16 12.63 2.00
N LEU A 342 -10.00 12.03 2.27
CA LEU A 342 -9.92 10.64 2.68
C LEU A 342 -10.63 10.38 4.03
N ARG A 343 -10.52 11.29 5.01
CA ARG A 343 -11.26 11.16 6.27
C ARG A 343 -12.78 11.19 6.04
N LEU A 344 -13.26 12.12 5.21
CA LEU A 344 -14.69 12.20 4.86
C LEU A 344 -15.15 10.96 4.09
N TRP A 345 -14.30 10.40 3.24
CA TRP A 345 -14.57 9.14 2.56
C TRP A 345 -14.73 7.97 3.54
N GLU A 346 -13.85 7.90 4.54
CA GLU A 346 -13.92 6.86 5.57
C GLU A 346 -15.16 7.02 6.46
N GLU A 347 -15.50 8.25 6.84
CA GLU A 347 -16.71 8.61 7.59
C GLU A 347 -17.98 8.19 6.84
N ALA A 348 -18.10 8.57 5.57
CA ALA A 348 -19.22 8.18 4.71
C ALA A 348 -19.38 6.66 4.60
N GLY A 349 -18.26 5.94 4.56
CA GLY A 349 -18.25 4.48 4.47
C GLY A 349 -18.83 3.80 5.69
N VAL A 350 -18.41 4.24 6.87
CA VAL A 350 -18.91 3.69 8.14
C VAL A 350 -20.43 3.87 8.26
N GLU A 351 -20.95 5.01 7.82
CA GLU A 351 -22.39 5.29 7.86
C GLU A 351 -23.18 4.48 6.81
N SER A 352 -22.63 4.30 5.60
CA SER A 352 -23.32 3.57 4.52
C SER A 352 -23.49 2.06 4.74
N VAL A 353 -22.74 1.50 5.69
CA VAL A 353 -22.77 0.06 6.04
C VAL A 353 -23.71 -0.22 7.24
N ARG A 354 -24.13 0.81 7.96
CA ARG A 354 -25.15 0.74 9.02
C ARG A 354 -26.54 0.85 8.42
#